data_AF-A0A2M7XB76-F1
#
_entry.id   AF-A0A2M7XB76-F1
#
_cell.length_a   1.000
_cell.length_b   1.000
_cell.length_c   1.000
_cell.angle_alpha   90.00
_cell.angle_beta   90.00
_cell.angle_gamma   90.00
#
_symmetry.space_group_name_H-M   'P 1'
#
loop_
_entity.id
_entity.type
_entity.pdbx_description
1 polymer ?
#
loop_
_entity_poly.entity_id
_entity_poly.type
_entity_poly.pdbx_seq_one_letter_code
_entity_poly.pdbx_strand_id
1 'polypeptide(L)'
;MLTITVNTSQLQTTESEMLTENISRILFTFLICIAGCTSWNMGDTMGFGGGGELVLELPVRQGKELMCVQGAGGDFSHSVDNTRYDLDLDTSNSIDDEVYAPATGIAYVHTESATSGFGYHVNIDVGSGQYVVIAHLSDIFITDGAEVAAGELIGYEGCTGYCTGDHIHLGLHEGSAAENADQGVSIPAWYNVSDASLNTGVQALSSEAFICGMRSEGDPEDGHFYESELQVPMWHPDGTLVKAPDNARVYLVEDGKLKWLENEAVFWSYNYDFSDVALVSDEELDCFGDGSDLTEETFIDAVFDTEGDLWLLVGLYNGAGSGNYRIRVAGTGWEAVMASWGLDYNQDNWPETHGDSSGHLTNWPPASGTALLRDGTLVTEQNSSAVYVISGGWALPVKDWETYLMLGFFDRAILTVEDGLVASLHENLGSCTSDFWCLDQEAITTCGGGLDLGSGEHGGDPSEGDAGTDSDSDSDSEEEDEEDSYEDEGETDTEGESPTCSGEDACLVDQDGDG
;
A
#
# COMPACT_ATOMS: atom_id res chain seq x y z
N MET A 1 -30.48 60.82 -34.30
CA MET A 1 -31.68 60.27 -33.64
C MET A 1 -32.27 59.25 -34.57
N LEU A 2 -31.91 57.98 -34.38
CA LEU A 2 -32.37 56.88 -35.20
C LEU A 2 -33.30 56.05 -34.32
N THR A 3 -34.57 56.04 -34.69
CA THR A 3 -35.58 55.14 -34.13
C THR A 3 -35.80 54.08 -35.20
N ILE A 4 -35.78 52.79 -34.85
CA ILE A 4 -36.61 51.75 -35.45
C ILE A 4 -36.52 50.47 -34.63
N THR A 5 -37.71 50.00 -34.29
CA THR A 5 -38.18 48.69 -33.85
C THR A 5 -37.47 47.52 -34.54
N VAL A 6 -37.03 46.51 -33.78
CA VAL A 6 -36.69 45.19 -34.34
C VAL A 6 -37.79 44.19 -34.00
N ASN A 7 -38.31 43.64 -35.10
CA ASN A 7 -39.34 42.63 -35.19
C ASN A 7 -38.72 41.24 -35.02
N THR A 8 -39.42 40.39 -34.29
CA THR A 8 -39.17 38.96 -34.07
C THR A 8 -39.26 38.16 -35.36
N SER A 9 -38.17 37.54 -35.78
CA SER A 9 -38.20 36.36 -36.66
C SER A 9 -36.85 35.65 -36.66
N GLN A 10 -36.64 34.72 -35.73
CA GLN A 10 -35.92 33.45 -35.91
C GLN A 10 -36.14 32.62 -34.63
N LEU A 11 -37.28 31.93 -34.58
CA LEU A 11 -37.52 30.79 -33.70
C LEU A 11 -37.57 29.59 -34.63
N GLN A 12 -36.53 28.76 -34.62
CA GLN A 12 -36.60 27.31 -34.82
C GLN A 12 -35.19 26.70 -34.77
N THR A 13 -35.04 25.72 -33.85
CA THR A 13 -34.21 24.50 -33.92
C THR A 13 -32.68 24.68 -33.92
N THR A 14 -31.86 24.00 -33.12
CA THR A 14 -32.00 22.70 -32.42
C THR A 14 -31.01 22.63 -31.25
N GLU A 15 -31.46 22.09 -30.12
CA GLU A 15 -30.63 21.44 -29.10
C GLU A 15 -30.03 20.16 -29.72
N SER A 16 -28.76 20.18 -30.10
CA SER A 16 -27.96 18.97 -30.37
C SER A 16 -26.50 19.34 -30.70
N GLU A 17 -25.73 19.88 -29.76
CA GLU A 17 -24.26 20.01 -29.91
C GLU A 17 -23.55 20.41 -28.60
N MET A 18 -24.04 19.93 -27.45
CA MET A 18 -23.36 20.12 -26.15
C MET A 18 -23.62 18.94 -25.19
N LEU A 19 -23.60 17.72 -25.74
CA LEU A 19 -23.79 16.46 -25.02
C LEU A 19 -22.94 15.36 -25.69
N THR A 20 -21.62 15.58 -25.78
CA THR A 20 -20.65 14.55 -26.20
C THR A 20 -19.29 14.81 -25.57
N GLU A 21 -19.25 14.95 -24.25
CA GLU A 21 -17.97 14.91 -23.51
C GLU A 21 -18.09 14.46 -22.04
N ASN A 22 -19.20 13.83 -21.64
CA ASN A 22 -19.36 13.33 -20.25
C ASN A 22 -20.25 12.09 -20.14
N ILE A 23 -20.15 11.17 -21.11
CA ILE A 23 -20.80 9.86 -21.05
C ILE A 23 -19.76 8.79 -21.42
N SER A 24 -18.76 8.63 -20.55
CA SER A 24 -17.91 7.42 -20.52
C SER A 24 -17.43 7.08 -19.10
N ARG A 25 -18.16 7.54 -18.07
CA ARG A 25 -17.85 7.26 -16.64
C ARG A 25 -19.03 6.69 -15.85
N ILE A 26 -20.12 6.29 -16.50
CA ILE A 26 -21.28 5.66 -15.85
C ILE A 26 -21.77 4.52 -16.74
N LEU A 27 -21.07 3.40 -16.72
CA LEU A 27 -21.53 2.10 -17.24
C LEU A 27 -20.61 0.98 -16.73
N PHE A 28 -20.34 0.98 -15.42
CA PHE A 28 -19.66 -0.10 -14.71
C PHE A 28 -20.55 -0.58 -13.55
N THR A 29 -21.79 -0.98 -13.86
CA THR A 29 -22.63 -1.71 -12.89
C THR A 29 -23.72 -2.46 -13.65
N PHE A 30 -23.99 -3.69 -13.20
CA PHE A 30 -25.00 -4.65 -13.65
C PHE A 30 -24.69 -5.51 -14.89
N LEU A 31 -24.02 -6.65 -14.68
CA LEU A 31 -24.55 -7.97 -15.09
C LEU A 31 -23.80 -9.14 -14.42
N ILE A 32 -24.19 -9.55 -13.20
CA ILE A 32 -23.86 -10.89 -12.67
C ILE A 32 -25.08 -11.78 -12.88
N CYS A 33 -24.96 -12.77 -13.76
CA CYS A 33 -25.98 -13.77 -14.02
C CYS A 33 -25.62 -15.10 -13.35
N ILE A 34 -26.55 -15.55 -12.51
CA ILE A 34 -26.62 -16.83 -11.81
C ILE A 34 -26.72 -18.01 -12.80
N ALA A 35 -25.90 -19.06 -12.63
CA ALA A 35 -26.33 -20.46 -12.44
C ALA A 35 -25.18 -21.48 -12.54
N GLY A 36 -25.03 -22.35 -11.52
CA GLY A 36 -24.75 -23.78 -11.78
C GLY A 36 -23.60 -24.50 -11.04
N CYS A 37 -23.71 -24.65 -9.72
CA CYS A 37 -23.46 -25.88 -8.91
C CYS A 37 -22.16 -26.73 -8.98
N THR A 38 -21.61 -26.89 -7.76
CA THR A 38 -21.02 -28.08 -7.07
C THR A 38 -19.57 -28.50 -7.35
N SER A 39 -18.67 -28.11 -6.44
CA SER A 39 -17.88 -29.00 -5.57
C SER A 39 -17.17 -28.17 -4.50
N TRP A 40 -17.31 -28.55 -3.24
CA TRP A 40 -16.73 -27.87 -2.08
C TRP A 40 -15.25 -28.21 -1.94
N ASN A 41 -14.40 -27.18 -1.90
CA ASN A 41 -13.10 -27.19 -1.25
C ASN A 41 -13.05 -25.96 -0.35
N MET A 42 -12.53 -26.15 0.86
CA MET A 42 -12.39 -25.13 1.90
C MET A 42 -11.11 -24.35 1.65
N GLY A 43 -11.19 -23.03 1.73
CA GLY A 43 -10.09 -22.09 1.52
C GLY A 43 -10.52 -21.02 0.53
N ASP A 44 -11.12 -19.94 1.03
CA ASP A 44 -11.15 -18.58 0.45
C ASP A 44 -12.00 -17.66 1.35
N THR A 45 -11.28 -16.70 1.96
CA THR A 45 -11.57 -15.28 2.15
C THR A 45 -12.94 -14.74 2.56
N MET A 46 -12.85 -13.69 3.39
CA MET A 46 -13.85 -12.67 3.68
C MET A 46 -14.68 -12.29 2.45
N GLY A 47 -16.00 -12.13 2.62
CA GLY A 47 -16.87 -11.66 1.55
C GLY A 47 -18.18 -12.42 1.47
N PHE A 48 -19.17 -11.98 2.25
CA PHE A 48 -20.61 -12.23 2.06
C PHE A 48 -20.99 -13.64 1.57
N GLY A 49 -20.70 -14.65 2.38
CA GLY A 49 -21.38 -15.94 2.32
C GLY A 49 -22.86 -15.76 2.69
N GLY A 50 -23.76 -16.14 1.78
CA GLY A 50 -25.21 -15.94 1.90
C GLY A 50 -25.78 -16.19 3.30
N GLY A 51 -26.24 -15.10 3.94
CA GLY A 51 -26.92 -15.13 5.23
C GLY A 51 -26.04 -15.24 6.48
N GLY A 52 -24.72 -15.03 6.36
CA GLY A 52 -23.79 -14.92 7.48
C GLY A 52 -23.68 -13.51 8.05
N GLU A 53 -23.41 -13.43 9.34
CA GLU A 53 -23.12 -12.19 10.08
C GLU A 53 -21.75 -11.64 9.64
N LEU A 54 -21.59 -10.31 9.56
CA LEU A 54 -20.31 -9.68 9.22
C LEU A 54 -19.30 -9.97 10.33
N VAL A 55 -18.12 -10.47 9.93
CA VAL A 55 -16.97 -10.68 10.84
C VAL A 55 -15.91 -9.65 10.45
N LEU A 56 -15.49 -8.85 11.42
CA LEU A 56 -14.48 -7.83 11.30
C LEU A 56 -13.10 -8.38 11.68
N GLU A 57 -12.06 -7.78 11.16
CA GLU A 57 -10.70 -7.98 11.66
C GLU A 57 -10.34 -6.92 12.71
N LEU A 58 -9.29 -7.17 13.50
CA LEU A 58 -8.66 -6.08 14.24
C LEU A 58 -7.87 -5.22 13.26
N PRO A 59 -7.89 -3.88 13.39
CA PRO A 59 -7.32 -2.95 12.41
C PRO A 59 -5.81 -2.80 12.55
N VAL A 60 -5.12 -3.89 12.87
CA VAL A 60 -3.66 -4.00 12.95
C VAL A 60 -3.24 -5.29 12.26
N ARG A 61 -2.00 -5.34 11.79
CA ARG A 61 -1.47 -6.52 11.10
C ARG A 61 -1.57 -7.80 11.93
N GLN A 62 -1.71 -8.93 11.22
CA GLN A 62 -1.63 -10.27 11.79
C GLN A 62 -0.43 -10.43 12.74
N GLY A 63 -0.67 -11.08 13.88
CA GLY A 63 0.36 -11.35 14.89
C GLY A 63 0.54 -10.23 15.91
N LYS A 64 -0.05 -9.04 15.69
CA LYS A 64 -0.04 -7.99 16.70
C LYS A 64 -1.09 -8.26 17.77
N GLU A 65 -0.64 -8.27 19.02
CA GLU A 65 -1.48 -8.44 20.21
C GLU A 65 -1.84 -7.08 20.82
N LEU A 66 -3.14 -6.83 21.04
CA LEU A 66 -3.63 -5.62 21.72
C LEU A 66 -4.45 -6.00 22.95
N MET A 67 -4.25 -5.30 24.06
CA MET A 67 -5.05 -5.50 25.27
C MET A 67 -6.41 -4.81 25.12
N CYS A 68 -7.51 -5.50 25.40
CA CYS A 68 -8.81 -4.84 25.47
C CYS A 68 -8.93 -4.05 26.77
N VAL A 69 -8.94 -2.73 26.70
CA VAL A 69 -9.04 -1.85 27.89
C VAL A 69 -10.49 -1.55 28.24
N GLN A 70 -11.36 -1.47 27.24
CA GLN A 70 -12.79 -1.33 27.43
C GLN A 70 -13.57 -2.06 26.34
N GLY A 71 -14.66 -2.72 26.73
CA GLY A 71 -15.51 -3.47 25.80
C GLY A 71 -16.99 -3.14 25.98
N ALA A 72 -17.83 -3.99 25.41
CA ALA A 72 -19.27 -3.75 25.37
C ALA A 72 -19.88 -3.54 26.78
N GLY A 73 -20.61 -2.43 26.94
CA GLY A 73 -21.26 -2.05 28.19
C GLY A 73 -20.33 -1.48 29.25
N GLY A 74 -19.09 -1.11 28.90
CA GLY A 74 -18.13 -0.46 29.80
C GLY A 74 -18.67 0.83 30.42
N ASP A 75 -18.32 1.07 31.68
CA ASP A 75 -18.88 2.19 32.47
C ASP A 75 -18.26 3.56 32.15
N PHE A 76 -17.10 3.62 31.48
CA PHE A 76 -16.41 4.89 31.19
C PHE A 76 -17.02 5.63 29.99
N SER A 77 -16.99 5.02 28.80
CA SER A 77 -17.51 5.58 27.53
C SER A 77 -18.51 4.65 26.84
N HIS A 78 -18.47 3.32 27.04
CA HIS A 78 -19.31 2.33 26.33
C HIS A 78 -20.69 2.06 26.96
N SER A 79 -21.29 3.10 27.56
CA SER A 79 -22.59 2.98 28.27
C SER A 79 -23.77 3.62 27.53
N VAL A 80 -23.52 4.25 26.38
CA VAL A 80 -24.48 5.00 25.58
C VAL A 80 -24.67 4.38 24.20
N ASP A 81 -25.76 4.75 23.51
CA ASP A 81 -26.23 4.03 22.30
C ASP A 81 -25.22 4.03 21.14
N ASN A 82 -24.37 5.05 21.00
CA ASN A 82 -23.38 5.17 19.93
C ASN A 82 -22.05 4.46 20.23
N THR A 83 -21.82 3.94 21.43
CA THR A 83 -20.53 3.28 21.78
C THR A 83 -20.73 1.95 22.53
N ARG A 84 -21.98 1.54 22.75
CA ARG A 84 -22.34 0.46 23.68
C ARG A 84 -21.60 -0.86 23.45
N TYR A 85 -21.34 -1.21 22.20
CA TYR A 85 -20.77 -2.50 21.79
C TYR A 85 -19.37 -2.37 21.20
N ASP A 86 -18.79 -1.19 21.28
CA ASP A 86 -17.48 -0.90 20.71
C ASP A 86 -16.38 -1.46 21.63
N LEU A 87 -15.16 -1.49 21.11
CA LEU A 87 -13.96 -1.98 21.78
C LEU A 87 -12.88 -0.89 21.76
N ASP A 88 -12.23 -0.71 22.91
CA ASP A 88 -11.01 0.09 23.05
C ASP A 88 -9.84 -0.87 23.25
N LEU A 89 -8.85 -0.78 22.36
CA LEU A 89 -7.69 -1.64 22.31
C LEU A 89 -6.43 -0.81 22.56
N ASP A 90 -5.70 -1.12 23.63
CA ASP A 90 -4.52 -0.37 24.09
C ASP A 90 -3.40 -0.34 23.05
N THR A 91 -2.81 0.83 22.82
CA THR A 91 -1.62 1.00 21.98
C THR A 91 -0.51 1.75 22.71
N SER A 92 0.69 1.76 22.12
CA SER A 92 1.85 2.39 22.72
C SER A 92 1.71 3.91 22.74
N ASN A 93 1.83 4.54 23.91
CA ASN A 93 1.81 6.02 24.02
C ASN A 93 3.14 6.69 23.56
N SER A 94 3.98 5.98 22.81
CA SER A 94 5.35 6.42 22.51
C SER A 94 5.76 6.21 21.06
N ILE A 95 5.00 5.42 20.31
CA ILE A 95 5.21 5.09 18.91
C ILE A 95 3.81 4.95 18.33
N ASP A 96 3.58 5.62 17.21
CA ASP A 96 2.33 5.51 16.46
C ASP A 96 2.30 4.14 15.76
N ASP A 97 1.27 3.37 16.04
CA ASP A 97 0.91 2.12 15.42
C ASP A 97 0.08 2.35 14.14
N GLU A 98 0.49 1.70 13.05
CA GLU A 98 -0.26 1.70 11.80
C GLU A 98 -1.63 1.06 11.96
N VAL A 99 -2.65 1.75 11.44
CA VAL A 99 -4.04 1.31 11.45
C VAL A 99 -4.46 0.94 10.04
N TYR A 100 -5.06 -0.24 9.91
CA TYR A 100 -5.50 -0.83 8.65
C TYR A 100 -7.01 -0.98 8.62
N ALA A 101 -7.61 -0.98 7.42
CA ALA A 101 -9.04 -1.17 7.27
C ALA A 101 -9.46 -2.57 7.77
N PRO A 102 -10.36 -2.68 8.76
CA PRO A 102 -10.81 -3.97 9.31
C PRO A 102 -11.82 -4.71 8.41
N ALA A 103 -12.32 -4.05 7.37
CA ALA A 103 -13.26 -4.59 6.40
C ALA A 103 -13.20 -3.79 5.09
N THR A 104 -13.53 -4.45 3.98
CA THR A 104 -13.66 -3.84 2.65
C THR A 104 -14.95 -3.01 2.56
N GLY A 105 -14.89 -1.80 2.02
CA GLY A 105 -16.05 -0.91 1.90
C GLY A 105 -15.72 0.49 1.37
N ILE A 106 -16.65 1.43 1.56
CA ILE A 106 -16.44 2.85 1.22
C ILE A 106 -16.14 3.63 2.50
N ALA A 107 -14.94 4.20 2.59
CA ALA A 107 -14.47 4.94 3.75
C ALA A 107 -14.91 6.41 3.69
N TYR A 108 -15.48 6.90 4.78
CA TYR A 108 -15.83 8.30 4.99
C TYR A 108 -14.98 8.87 6.12
N VAL A 109 -14.33 10.00 5.85
CA VAL A 109 -13.31 10.59 6.74
C VAL A 109 -13.92 11.74 7.53
N HIS A 110 -13.87 11.64 8.86
CA HIS A 110 -14.47 12.61 9.78
C HIS A 110 -13.39 13.26 10.64
N THR A 111 -13.12 14.54 10.41
CA THR A 111 -12.06 15.31 11.09
C THR A 111 -12.59 16.59 11.78
N GLU A 112 -13.89 16.67 12.02
CA GLU A 112 -14.53 17.92 12.50
C GLU A 112 -14.19 18.26 13.96
N SER A 113 -13.76 17.29 14.76
CA SER A 113 -13.50 17.48 16.19
C SER A 113 -12.28 16.69 16.65
N ALA A 114 -11.19 17.40 16.97
CA ALA A 114 -9.99 16.80 17.56
C ALA A 114 -10.05 16.65 19.09
N THR A 115 -11.09 17.16 19.77
CA THR A 115 -11.08 17.31 21.25
C THR A 115 -12.36 16.80 21.94
N SER A 116 -13.26 16.18 21.18
CA SER A 116 -14.50 15.60 21.71
C SER A 116 -15.00 14.44 20.84
N GLY A 117 -15.83 13.59 21.43
CA GLY A 117 -16.43 12.43 20.75
C GLY A 117 -15.37 11.45 20.26
N PHE A 118 -15.61 10.87 19.08
CA PHE A 118 -14.74 9.91 18.40
C PHE A 118 -13.42 10.51 17.87
N GLY A 119 -13.20 11.81 17.99
CA GLY A 119 -11.98 12.42 17.45
C GLY A 119 -11.96 12.39 15.92
N TYR A 120 -10.77 12.27 15.36
CA TYR A 120 -10.60 11.90 13.97
C TYR A 120 -10.90 10.42 13.81
N HIS A 121 -11.80 10.10 12.88
CA HIS A 121 -12.26 8.74 12.68
C HIS A 121 -12.62 8.48 11.22
N VAL A 122 -12.60 7.20 10.88
CA VAL A 122 -13.05 6.69 9.59
C VAL A 122 -14.27 5.81 9.81
N ASN A 123 -15.33 6.07 9.04
CA ASN A 123 -16.50 5.21 8.96
C ASN A 123 -16.47 4.45 7.63
N ILE A 124 -16.29 3.13 7.66
CA ILE A 124 -16.27 2.27 6.48
C ILE A 124 -17.66 1.68 6.25
N ASP A 125 -18.37 2.15 5.22
CA ASP A 125 -19.66 1.60 4.79
C ASP A 125 -19.46 0.20 4.19
N VAL A 126 -19.97 -0.79 4.92
CA VAL A 126 -19.94 -2.22 4.56
C VAL A 126 -21.29 -2.68 3.97
N GLY A 127 -22.19 -1.73 3.69
CA GLY A 127 -23.49 -1.95 3.11
C GLY A 127 -24.59 -2.20 4.13
N SER A 128 -25.82 -2.37 3.65
CA SER A 128 -27.02 -2.63 4.47
C SER A 128 -27.33 -1.58 5.55
N GLY A 129 -26.77 -0.36 5.43
CA GLY A 129 -26.91 0.69 6.45
C GLY A 129 -26.04 0.44 7.69
N GLN A 130 -24.99 -0.35 7.56
CA GLN A 130 -24.00 -0.63 8.58
C GLN A 130 -22.65 -0.06 8.18
N TYR A 131 -21.87 0.37 9.16
CA TYR A 131 -20.50 0.84 8.94
C TYR A 131 -19.61 0.47 10.12
N VAL A 132 -18.33 0.28 9.84
CA VAL A 132 -17.30 0.08 10.86
C VAL A 132 -16.72 1.44 11.22
N VAL A 133 -16.66 1.77 12.50
CA VAL A 133 -15.97 2.98 12.99
C VAL A 133 -14.58 2.59 13.47
N ILE A 134 -13.58 3.37 13.08
CA ILE A 134 -12.22 3.35 13.63
C ILE A 134 -11.88 4.78 14.04
N ALA A 135 -11.64 4.99 15.34
CA ALA A 135 -11.63 6.32 15.95
C ALA A 135 -10.36 6.61 16.76
N HIS A 136 -10.27 7.86 17.22
CA HIS A 136 -9.13 8.43 17.95
C HIS A 136 -7.82 8.57 17.14
N LEU A 137 -7.89 8.42 15.82
CA LEU A 137 -6.75 8.49 14.91
C LEU A 137 -5.98 9.82 15.07
N SER A 138 -4.66 9.77 14.97
CA SER A 138 -3.80 10.96 14.94
C SER A 138 -3.69 11.53 13.52
N ASP A 139 -3.64 10.65 12.53
CA ASP A 139 -3.58 10.98 11.10
C ASP A 139 -4.39 9.99 10.24
N ILE A 140 -4.82 10.43 9.07
CA ILE A 140 -5.66 9.65 8.13
C ILE A 140 -5.09 9.81 6.72
N PHE A 141 -4.77 8.70 6.07
CA PHE A 141 -4.06 8.69 4.79
C PHE A 141 -4.97 8.54 3.57
N ILE A 142 -6.18 8.04 3.77
CA ILE A 142 -7.17 7.88 2.73
C ILE A 142 -7.99 9.15 2.50
N THR A 143 -8.64 9.23 1.35
CA THR A 143 -9.52 10.34 1.01
C THR A 143 -10.98 10.03 1.35
N ASP A 144 -11.77 11.07 1.64
CA ASP A 144 -13.20 10.91 1.90
C ASP A 144 -13.94 10.33 0.68
N GLY A 145 -14.67 9.24 0.89
CA GLY A 145 -15.37 8.49 -0.14
C GLY A 145 -14.50 7.49 -0.90
N ALA A 146 -13.27 7.21 -0.45
CA ALA A 146 -12.41 6.19 -1.03
C ALA A 146 -13.01 4.78 -0.87
N GLU A 147 -12.82 3.94 -1.88
CA GLU A 147 -13.05 2.51 -1.74
C GLU A 147 -11.79 1.88 -1.15
N VAL A 148 -11.94 1.12 -0.07
CA VAL A 148 -10.82 0.51 0.66
C VAL A 148 -11.00 -1.00 0.76
N ALA A 149 -9.90 -1.74 0.68
CA ALA A 149 -9.84 -3.18 0.95
C ALA A 149 -9.51 -3.44 2.42
N ALA A 150 -9.99 -4.57 2.97
CA ALA A 150 -9.52 -5.03 4.27
C ALA A 150 -7.99 -5.23 4.23
N GLY A 151 -7.29 -4.64 5.20
CA GLY A 151 -5.82 -4.67 5.27
C GLY A 151 -5.14 -3.51 4.55
N GLU A 152 -5.89 -2.59 3.94
CA GLU A 152 -5.33 -1.34 3.39
C GLU A 152 -4.95 -0.39 4.53
N LEU A 153 -3.78 0.26 4.42
CA LEU A 153 -3.29 1.22 5.40
C LEU A 153 -4.14 2.51 5.37
N ILE A 154 -4.77 2.87 6.48
CA ILE A 154 -5.72 4.00 6.53
C ILE A 154 -5.27 5.18 7.38
N GLY A 155 -4.33 4.99 8.30
CA GLY A 155 -3.87 6.05 9.20
C GLY A 155 -2.97 5.56 10.33
N TYR A 156 -2.72 6.47 11.26
CA TYR A 156 -2.13 6.17 12.56
C TYR A 156 -3.20 6.31 13.64
N GLU A 157 -3.16 5.43 14.64
CA GLU A 157 -3.87 5.62 15.89
C GLU A 157 -3.33 6.83 16.68
N GLY A 158 -3.94 7.09 17.82
CA GLY A 158 -3.53 8.15 18.71
C GLY A 158 -4.58 8.42 19.76
N CYS A 159 -4.72 9.69 20.13
CA CYS A 159 -5.62 10.12 21.19
C CYS A 159 -6.35 11.43 20.85
N THR A 160 -6.91 11.52 19.65
CA THR A 160 -7.83 12.63 19.32
C THR A 160 -9.22 12.39 19.88
N GLY A 161 -10.00 13.44 20.15
CA GLY A 161 -11.37 13.29 20.67
C GLY A 161 -11.44 13.19 22.19
N TYR A 162 -12.37 12.39 22.70
CA TYR A 162 -12.47 12.08 24.13
C TYR A 162 -11.65 10.83 24.46
N CYS A 163 -10.37 11.06 24.77
CA CYS A 163 -9.40 10.01 24.99
C CYS A 163 -8.47 10.35 26.18
N THR A 164 -7.96 9.33 26.88
CA THR A 164 -7.06 9.46 28.05
C THR A 164 -5.64 8.97 27.82
N GLY A 165 -5.39 8.22 26.74
CA GLY A 165 -4.11 7.70 26.28
C GLY A 165 -4.31 6.98 24.94
N ASP A 166 -3.23 6.79 24.18
CA ASP A 166 -3.32 6.25 22.81
C ASP A 166 -3.95 4.84 22.81
N HIS A 167 -4.95 4.67 21.96
CA HIS A 167 -5.68 3.40 21.77
C HIS A 167 -6.46 3.43 20.45
N ILE A 168 -6.90 2.26 20.01
CA ILE A 168 -7.83 2.12 18.89
C ILE A 168 -9.24 1.88 19.41
N HIS A 169 -10.17 2.76 19.07
CA HIS A 169 -11.61 2.56 19.26
C HIS A 169 -12.22 1.96 17.99
N LEU A 170 -12.90 0.81 18.12
CA LEU A 170 -13.43 0.01 17.01
C LEU A 170 -14.86 -0.46 17.28
N GLY A 171 -15.75 -0.34 16.29
CA GLY A 171 -17.13 -0.80 16.46
C GLY A 171 -17.89 -1.00 15.16
N LEU A 172 -18.98 -1.79 15.20
CA LEU A 172 -19.96 -1.88 14.11
C LEU A 172 -21.19 -1.06 14.47
N HIS A 173 -21.60 -0.18 13.58
CA HIS A 173 -22.69 0.76 13.81
C HIS A 173 -23.77 0.62 12.74
N GLU A 174 -25.02 0.91 13.10
CA GLU A 174 -26.12 1.16 12.17
C GLU A 174 -26.31 2.67 11.95
N GLY A 175 -26.49 3.09 10.71
CA GLY A 175 -26.69 4.49 10.36
C GLY A 175 -26.19 4.84 8.97
N SER A 176 -25.64 6.04 8.83
CA SER A 176 -25.02 6.55 7.61
C SER A 176 -23.55 6.80 7.88
N ALA A 177 -22.66 6.08 7.19
CA ALA A 177 -21.21 6.26 7.33
C ALA A 177 -20.75 7.70 7.00
N ALA A 178 -21.48 8.39 6.12
CA ALA A 178 -21.23 9.78 5.76
C ALA A 178 -21.60 10.80 6.85
N GLU A 179 -22.25 10.38 7.94
CA GLU A 179 -22.51 11.22 9.11
C GLU A 179 -21.49 10.87 10.20
N ASN A 180 -21.21 11.83 11.08
CA ASN A 180 -20.32 11.63 12.22
C ASN A 180 -20.81 10.45 13.09
N ALA A 181 -19.89 9.64 13.62
CA ALA A 181 -20.21 8.43 14.39
C ALA A 181 -21.10 8.70 15.63
N ASP A 182 -21.14 9.93 16.15
CA ASP A 182 -22.07 10.34 17.21
C ASP A 182 -23.57 10.23 16.82
N GLN A 183 -23.88 10.14 15.52
CA GLN A 183 -25.24 10.00 15.01
C GLN A 183 -25.64 8.54 14.78
N GLY A 184 -24.70 7.59 14.89
CA GLY A 184 -24.94 6.17 14.72
C GLY A 184 -25.47 5.49 15.98
N VAL A 185 -25.79 4.21 15.81
CA VAL A 185 -26.09 3.29 16.92
C VAL A 185 -25.09 2.14 16.85
N SER A 186 -24.28 1.99 17.89
CA SER A 186 -23.38 0.86 18.05
C SER A 186 -24.21 -0.42 18.22
N ILE A 187 -23.83 -1.48 17.51
CA ILE A 187 -24.46 -2.80 17.52
C ILE A 187 -23.42 -3.90 17.77
N PRO A 188 -23.83 -5.08 18.26
CA PRO A 188 -22.90 -6.19 18.43
C PRO A 188 -22.17 -6.52 17.13
N ALA A 189 -20.86 -6.71 17.24
CA ALA A 189 -19.98 -7.10 16.14
C ALA A 189 -19.35 -8.47 16.44
N TRP A 190 -18.90 -9.16 15.40
CA TRP A 190 -18.05 -10.34 15.53
C TRP A 190 -16.67 -10.01 14.98
N TYR A 191 -15.63 -10.47 15.67
CA TYR A 191 -14.23 -10.26 15.31
C TYR A 191 -13.54 -11.59 15.09
N ASN A 192 -12.73 -11.69 14.05
CA ASN A 192 -11.84 -12.82 13.81
C ASN A 192 -10.54 -12.60 14.58
N VAL A 193 -10.34 -13.30 15.68
CA VAL A 193 -9.21 -13.05 16.60
C VAL A 193 -8.74 -14.33 17.28
N SER A 194 -7.52 -14.29 17.78
CA SER A 194 -7.00 -15.25 18.76
C SER A 194 -6.90 -14.56 20.14
N ASP A 195 -7.51 -15.12 21.19
CA ASP A 195 -7.26 -14.68 22.58
C ASP A 195 -5.89 -15.22 23.01
N ALA A 196 -4.89 -14.34 22.97
CA ALA A 196 -3.50 -14.65 23.29
C ALA A 196 -3.30 -14.91 24.78
N SER A 197 -4.09 -14.27 25.64
CA SER A 197 -4.06 -14.49 27.10
C SER A 197 -4.48 -15.90 27.50
N LEU A 198 -5.38 -16.51 26.73
CA LEU A 198 -5.80 -17.90 26.89
C LEU A 198 -5.13 -18.87 25.91
N ASN A 199 -4.30 -18.36 24.99
CA ASN A 199 -3.65 -19.10 23.92
C ASN A 199 -4.67 -19.95 23.12
N THR A 200 -5.79 -19.32 22.77
CA THR A 200 -6.78 -19.90 21.85
C THR A 200 -6.24 -19.88 20.43
N GLY A 201 -6.79 -20.71 19.55
CA GLY A 201 -6.62 -20.51 18.11
C GLY A 201 -7.68 -19.55 17.56
N VAL A 202 -7.49 -19.14 16.31
CA VAL A 202 -8.41 -18.25 15.58
C VAL A 202 -9.87 -18.63 15.77
N GLN A 203 -10.68 -17.66 16.19
CA GLN A 203 -12.10 -17.81 16.43
C GLN A 203 -12.87 -16.52 16.14
N ALA A 204 -14.16 -16.67 15.82
CA ALA A 204 -15.08 -15.54 15.78
C ALA A 204 -15.58 -15.23 17.20
N LEU A 205 -15.24 -14.06 17.73
CA LEU A 205 -15.64 -13.59 19.05
C LEU A 205 -16.60 -12.39 18.94
N SER A 206 -17.74 -12.44 19.62
CA SER A 206 -18.66 -11.31 19.71
C SER A 206 -18.05 -10.19 20.57
N SER A 207 -18.34 -8.92 20.27
CA SER A 207 -17.87 -7.78 21.07
C SER A 207 -18.26 -7.86 22.55
N GLU A 208 -19.38 -8.53 22.87
CA GLU A 208 -19.84 -8.79 24.24
C GLU A 208 -19.02 -9.86 24.98
N ALA A 209 -18.22 -10.64 24.25
CA ALA A 209 -17.44 -11.75 24.79
C ALA A 209 -15.96 -11.39 25.01
N PHE A 210 -15.52 -10.19 24.61
CA PHE A 210 -14.19 -9.69 24.95
C PHE A 210 -14.09 -9.46 26.47
N ILE A 211 -12.98 -9.90 27.06
CA ILE A 211 -12.65 -9.65 28.45
C ILE A 211 -11.78 -8.40 28.46
N CYS A 212 -12.34 -7.31 28.96
CA CYS A 212 -11.72 -5.99 28.93
C CYS A 212 -11.65 -5.38 30.33
N GLY A 213 -10.66 -4.53 30.56
CA GLY A 213 -10.58 -3.72 31.77
C GLY A 213 -9.16 -3.26 32.09
N MET A 214 -9.06 -2.26 32.95
CA MET A 214 -7.80 -1.78 33.52
C MET A 214 -7.90 -1.71 35.04
N ARG A 215 -7.19 -2.59 35.78
CA ARG A 215 -7.23 -2.56 37.25
C ARG A 215 -6.74 -1.24 37.83
N SER A 216 -5.79 -0.58 37.16
CA SER A 216 -5.30 0.74 37.53
C SER A 216 -6.40 1.81 37.52
N GLU A 217 -7.45 1.61 36.72
CA GLU A 217 -8.58 2.55 36.58
C GLU A 217 -9.82 2.14 37.38
N GLY A 218 -9.76 0.97 38.03
CA GLY A 218 -10.78 0.50 38.98
C GLY A 218 -11.58 -0.71 38.52
N ASP A 219 -11.25 -1.28 37.37
CA ASP A 219 -11.85 -2.53 36.89
C ASP A 219 -11.44 -3.74 37.74
N PRO A 220 -12.27 -4.79 37.81
CA PRO A 220 -11.99 -5.97 38.63
C PRO A 220 -10.76 -6.75 38.14
N GLU A 221 -10.48 -6.71 36.84
CA GLU A 221 -9.36 -7.37 36.20
C GLU A 221 -8.81 -6.56 35.03
N ASP A 222 -7.57 -6.90 34.66
CA ASP A 222 -6.96 -6.37 33.45
C ASP A 222 -7.54 -7.18 32.28
N GLY A 223 -7.75 -6.53 31.15
CA GLY A 223 -8.27 -7.15 29.95
C GLY A 223 -7.35 -8.22 29.39
N HIS A 224 -7.91 -9.05 28.53
CA HIS A 224 -7.15 -10.00 27.74
C HIS A 224 -6.48 -9.30 26.55
N PHE A 225 -5.39 -9.90 26.11
CA PHE A 225 -4.71 -9.60 24.85
C PHE A 225 -5.32 -10.42 23.72
N TYR A 226 -5.62 -9.75 22.60
CA TYR A 226 -6.18 -10.33 21.39
C TYR A 226 -5.24 -10.09 20.23
N GLU A 227 -4.93 -11.16 19.50
CA GLU A 227 -4.08 -11.15 18.31
C GLU A 227 -4.95 -10.97 17.06
N SER A 228 -4.52 -10.09 16.16
CA SER A 228 -5.14 -9.89 14.85
C SER A 228 -4.81 -11.01 13.87
N GLU A 229 -5.69 -11.26 12.91
CA GLU A 229 -5.46 -12.15 11.76
C GLU A 229 -5.39 -11.38 10.42
N LEU A 230 -5.47 -10.06 10.46
CA LEU A 230 -5.54 -9.21 9.28
C LEU A 230 -4.28 -9.30 8.43
N GLN A 231 -4.42 -9.82 7.21
CA GLN A 231 -3.37 -9.77 6.21
C GLN A 231 -3.27 -8.37 5.63
N VAL A 232 -2.06 -7.82 5.59
CA VAL A 232 -1.77 -6.48 5.05
C VAL A 232 -0.73 -6.60 3.94
N PRO A 233 -0.63 -5.62 3.01
CA PRO A 233 0.42 -5.60 2.00
C PRO A 233 1.81 -5.63 2.64
N MET A 234 2.69 -6.46 2.07
CA MET A 234 4.09 -6.65 2.50
C MET A 234 5.06 -6.65 1.31
N TRP A 235 4.56 -6.35 0.11
CA TRP A 235 5.33 -6.41 -1.11
C TRP A 235 4.61 -5.72 -2.28
N HIS A 236 5.41 -5.03 -3.09
CA HIS A 236 5.02 -4.44 -4.37
C HIS A 236 5.94 -4.93 -5.51
N PRO A 237 5.41 -5.02 -6.74
CA PRO A 237 6.19 -5.38 -7.93
C PRO A 237 7.21 -4.32 -8.34
N ASP A 238 8.19 -4.73 -9.14
CA ASP A 238 9.23 -3.84 -9.68
C ASP A 238 8.63 -2.67 -10.45
N GLY A 239 9.32 -1.53 -10.37
CA GLY A 239 8.89 -0.27 -10.95
C GLY A 239 7.83 0.47 -10.15
N THR A 240 7.36 -0.09 -9.04
CA THR A 240 6.47 0.63 -8.11
C THR A 240 7.27 1.71 -7.37
N LEU A 241 6.67 2.89 -7.26
CA LEU A 241 7.19 3.97 -6.43
C LEU A 241 6.49 3.88 -5.07
N VAL A 242 7.26 3.85 -3.99
CA VAL A 242 6.72 3.67 -2.64
C VAL A 242 7.25 4.74 -1.67
N LYS A 243 6.45 5.08 -0.67
CA LYS A 243 6.89 5.86 0.50
C LYS A 243 6.13 5.45 1.76
N ALA A 244 6.76 5.59 2.92
CA ALA A 244 6.09 5.53 4.21
C ALA A 244 5.42 6.88 4.55
N PRO A 245 4.39 6.92 5.40
CA PRO A 245 3.69 8.15 5.78
C PRO A 245 4.61 9.19 6.42
N ASP A 246 5.42 8.78 7.40
CA ASP A 246 6.30 9.65 8.18
C ASP A 246 7.64 9.96 7.51
N ASN A 247 7.83 9.48 6.28
CA ASN A 247 9.07 9.64 5.54
C ASN A 247 8.85 10.44 4.25
N ALA A 248 9.65 11.49 4.05
CA ALA A 248 9.64 12.28 2.83
C ALA A 248 10.36 11.57 1.65
N ARG A 249 11.07 10.47 1.90
CA ARG A 249 11.79 9.72 0.86
C ARG A 249 10.81 8.92 0.02
N VAL A 250 10.98 9.02 -1.30
CA VAL A 250 10.33 8.15 -2.28
C VAL A 250 11.36 7.16 -2.81
N TYR A 251 10.97 5.90 -2.87
CA TYR A 251 11.80 4.80 -3.31
C TYR A 251 11.23 4.20 -4.58
N LEU A 252 12.11 3.80 -5.49
CA LEU A 252 11.79 2.89 -6.58
C LEU A 252 12.04 1.45 -6.10
N VAL A 253 11.03 0.59 -6.19
CA VAL A 253 11.18 -0.85 -6.01
C VAL A 253 11.80 -1.43 -7.27
N GLU A 254 12.97 -2.07 -7.16
CA GLU A 254 13.63 -2.74 -8.27
C GLU A 254 14.47 -3.91 -7.77
N ASP A 255 14.24 -5.11 -8.31
CA ASP A 255 14.92 -6.36 -7.95
C ASP A 255 14.82 -6.67 -6.44
N GLY A 256 13.63 -6.47 -5.87
CA GLY A 256 13.36 -6.66 -4.44
C GLY A 256 14.13 -5.70 -3.53
N LYS A 257 14.59 -4.57 -4.07
CA LYS A 257 15.33 -3.54 -3.33
C LYS A 257 14.71 -2.16 -3.48
N LEU A 258 14.87 -1.34 -2.44
CA LEU A 258 14.50 0.07 -2.45
C LEU A 258 15.65 0.93 -2.93
N LYS A 259 15.42 1.70 -3.99
CA LYS A 259 16.36 2.71 -4.47
C LYS A 259 15.80 4.08 -4.18
N TRP A 260 16.40 4.81 -3.23
CA TRP A 260 15.95 6.14 -2.89
C TRP A 260 16.19 7.12 -4.05
N LEU A 261 15.15 7.87 -4.42
CA LEU A 261 15.25 8.99 -5.34
C LEU A 261 15.66 10.23 -4.52
N GLU A 262 16.93 10.64 -4.63
CA GLU A 262 17.56 11.58 -3.69
C GLU A 262 16.79 12.90 -3.54
N ASN A 263 16.18 13.37 -4.62
CA ASN A 263 15.43 14.62 -4.64
C ASN A 263 14.43 14.65 -5.81
N GLU A 264 13.60 15.70 -5.80
CA GLU A 264 12.56 15.94 -6.82
C GLU A 264 13.13 16.07 -8.25
N ALA A 265 14.33 16.64 -8.43
CA ALA A 265 14.93 16.75 -9.77
C ALA A 265 15.30 15.37 -10.32
N VAL A 266 15.84 14.48 -9.49
CA VAL A 266 16.04 13.08 -9.86
C VAL A 266 14.69 12.44 -10.19
N PHE A 267 13.70 12.55 -9.31
CA PHE A 267 12.35 12.00 -9.53
C PHE A 267 11.77 12.37 -10.91
N TRP A 268 11.74 13.67 -11.23
CA TRP A 268 11.21 14.16 -12.51
C TRP A 268 12.05 13.75 -13.71
N SER A 269 13.38 13.65 -13.57
CA SER A 269 14.25 13.24 -14.66
C SER A 269 13.95 11.82 -15.17
N TYR A 270 13.39 10.97 -14.31
CA TYR A 270 12.94 9.62 -14.65
C TYR A 270 11.53 9.59 -15.26
N ASN A 271 10.90 10.75 -15.52
CA ASN A 271 9.51 10.87 -15.98
C ASN A 271 8.49 10.15 -15.08
N TYR A 272 8.72 10.12 -13.76
CA TYR A 272 7.75 9.61 -12.79
C TYR A 272 6.69 10.68 -12.45
N ASP A 273 5.54 10.25 -11.92
CA ASP A 273 4.47 11.13 -11.38
C ASP A 273 4.26 10.86 -9.88
N PHE A 274 4.09 11.91 -9.06
CA PHE A 274 3.78 11.73 -7.64
C PHE A 274 2.42 11.07 -7.42
N SER A 275 1.49 11.15 -8.38
CA SER A 275 0.23 10.39 -8.31
C SER A 275 0.43 8.88 -8.44
N ASP A 276 1.59 8.43 -8.90
CA ASP A 276 1.92 7.00 -9.03
C ASP A 276 2.62 6.43 -7.79
N VAL A 277 2.86 7.25 -6.77
CA VAL A 277 3.54 6.82 -5.55
C VAL A 277 2.53 6.14 -4.62
N ALA A 278 2.73 4.86 -4.36
CA ALA A 278 1.98 4.10 -3.37
C ALA A 278 2.46 4.46 -1.96
N LEU A 279 1.50 4.69 -1.07
CA LEU A 279 1.77 4.76 0.36
C LEU A 279 1.83 3.35 0.91
N VAL A 280 2.90 3.02 1.63
CA VAL A 280 3.17 1.69 2.19
C VAL A 280 3.53 1.81 3.66
N SER A 281 3.41 0.71 4.41
CA SER A 281 3.85 0.68 5.81
C SER A 281 5.36 0.69 5.96
N ASP A 282 5.84 1.11 7.13
CA ASP A 282 7.25 0.93 7.50
C ASP A 282 7.63 -0.56 7.55
N GLU A 283 6.72 -1.42 8.00
CA GLU A 283 6.92 -2.87 8.00
C GLU A 283 7.01 -3.46 6.59
N GLU A 284 6.27 -2.91 5.62
CA GLU A 284 6.38 -3.29 4.21
C GLU A 284 7.72 -2.82 3.62
N LEU A 285 8.20 -1.62 3.96
CA LEU A 285 9.54 -1.17 3.56
C LEU A 285 10.63 -2.12 4.08
N ASP A 286 10.48 -2.63 5.30
CA ASP A 286 11.43 -3.58 5.91
C ASP A 286 11.49 -4.95 5.20
N CYS A 287 10.50 -5.31 4.37
CA CYS A 287 10.56 -6.52 3.55
C CYS A 287 11.54 -6.39 2.37
N PHE A 288 11.96 -5.18 2.00
CA PHE A 288 12.83 -4.95 0.85
C PHE A 288 14.30 -4.79 1.28
N GLY A 289 15.22 -5.18 0.38
CA GLY A 289 16.64 -4.91 0.58
C GLY A 289 17.04 -3.48 0.23
N ASP A 290 18.21 -3.04 0.70
CA ASP A 290 18.77 -1.74 0.31
C ASP A 290 19.35 -1.79 -1.12
N GLY A 291 18.82 -0.94 -1.99
CA GLY A 291 19.34 -0.66 -3.33
C GLY A 291 20.36 0.47 -3.32
N SER A 292 21.05 0.67 -4.44
CA SER A 292 21.86 1.88 -4.62
C SER A 292 20.97 3.07 -4.93
N ASP A 293 21.09 4.12 -4.14
CA ASP A 293 20.36 5.38 -4.32
C ASP A 293 20.53 5.95 -5.73
N LEU A 294 19.46 6.55 -6.22
CA LEU A 294 19.43 7.30 -7.46
C LEU A 294 19.71 8.77 -7.12
N THR A 295 20.96 9.18 -7.32
CA THR A 295 21.45 10.54 -7.00
C THR A 295 21.66 11.41 -8.23
N GLU A 296 21.71 10.80 -9.41
CA GLU A 296 22.02 11.49 -10.67
C GLU A 296 20.76 11.62 -11.52
N GLU A 297 20.56 12.79 -12.12
CA GLU A 297 19.48 13.01 -13.08
C GLU A 297 19.68 12.15 -14.33
N THR A 298 18.60 11.48 -14.75
CA THR A 298 18.56 10.70 -15.97
C THR A 298 18.00 11.53 -17.14
N PHE A 299 18.15 11.00 -18.34
CA PHE A 299 17.64 11.53 -19.58
C PHE A 299 16.93 10.38 -20.28
N ILE A 300 15.62 10.54 -20.44
CA ILE A 300 14.74 9.61 -21.14
C ILE A 300 14.09 10.38 -22.28
N ASP A 301 14.33 9.94 -23.51
CA ASP A 301 13.73 10.54 -24.71
C ASP A 301 13.69 9.50 -25.84
N ALA A 302 12.96 9.80 -26.91
CA ALA A 302 12.91 8.97 -28.09
C ALA A 302 13.29 9.75 -29.34
N VAL A 303 13.94 9.07 -30.29
CA VAL A 303 14.39 9.67 -31.55
C VAL A 303 14.26 8.70 -32.71
N PHE A 304 13.98 9.23 -33.90
CA PHE A 304 14.18 8.47 -35.14
C PHE A 304 15.59 8.64 -35.67
N ASP A 305 16.15 7.57 -36.24
CA ASP A 305 17.33 7.68 -37.09
C ASP A 305 16.99 7.99 -38.55
N THR A 306 18.00 8.11 -39.40
CA THR A 306 17.78 8.45 -40.81
C THR A 306 17.22 7.31 -41.66
N GLU A 307 17.20 6.09 -41.11
CA GLU A 307 16.61 4.90 -41.73
C GLU A 307 15.13 4.74 -41.33
N GLY A 308 14.66 5.53 -40.37
CA GLY A 308 13.29 5.53 -39.87
C GLY A 308 13.06 4.56 -38.71
N ASP A 309 14.12 4.02 -38.11
CA ASP A 309 14.02 3.23 -36.90
C ASP A 309 13.86 4.14 -35.67
N LEU A 310 12.94 3.78 -34.80
CA LEU A 310 12.68 4.48 -33.53
C LEU A 310 13.58 3.91 -32.43
N TRP A 311 14.20 4.80 -31.67
CA TRP A 311 15.10 4.47 -30.56
C TRP A 311 14.64 5.18 -29.29
N LEU A 312 14.55 4.43 -28.19
CA LEU A 312 14.44 4.98 -26.84
C LEU A 312 15.85 5.19 -26.29
N LEU A 313 16.14 6.37 -25.77
CA LEU A 313 17.41 6.78 -25.17
C LEU A 313 17.22 6.84 -23.66
N VAL A 314 18.09 6.17 -22.89
CA VAL A 314 18.06 6.16 -21.42
C VAL A 314 19.48 6.34 -20.88
N GLY A 315 19.67 7.19 -19.87
CA GLY A 315 20.94 7.37 -19.15
C GLY A 315 21.22 8.82 -18.80
N LEU A 316 22.44 9.18 -18.39
CA LEU A 316 22.72 10.52 -17.86
C LEU A 316 22.67 11.63 -18.93
N TYR A 317 22.26 12.85 -18.52
CA TYR A 317 21.98 14.06 -19.32
C TYR A 317 23.12 14.55 -20.26
N ASN A 318 24.30 13.93 -20.23
CA ASN A 318 25.44 14.29 -21.09
C ASN A 318 25.97 13.15 -21.99
N GLY A 319 25.35 11.97 -22.02
CA GLY A 319 25.87 10.87 -22.85
C GLY A 319 27.19 10.27 -22.33
N ALA A 320 27.65 10.69 -21.16
CA ALA A 320 29.01 10.44 -20.65
C ALA A 320 29.04 9.40 -19.50
N GLY A 321 27.88 8.86 -19.10
CA GLY A 321 27.76 7.83 -18.08
C GLY A 321 27.94 6.43 -18.64
N SER A 322 28.50 5.52 -17.84
CA SER A 322 28.66 4.10 -18.20
C SER A 322 27.33 3.32 -18.31
N GLY A 323 26.20 3.94 -17.94
CA GLY A 323 24.86 3.37 -18.00
C GLY A 323 24.00 3.89 -19.14
N ASN A 324 24.54 4.71 -20.04
CA ASN A 324 23.77 5.22 -21.17
C ASN A 324 23.55 4.13 -22.22
N TYR A 325 22.32 4.00 -22.71
CA TYR A 325 22.00 3.10 -23.80
C TYR A 325 20.87 3.64 -24.66
N ARG A 326 20.80 3.12 -25.89
CA ARG A 326 19.60 3.21 -26.72
C ARG A 326 19.07 1.83 -27.03
N ILE A 327 17.76 1.67 -27.05
CA ILE A 327 17.12 0.41 -27.40
C ILE A 327 16.09 0.64 -28.51
N ARG A 328 16.01 -0.31 -29.44
CA ARG A 328 15.11 -0.18 -30.59
C ARG A 328 13.67 -0.35 -30.13
N VAL A 329 12.79 0.54 -30.54
CA VAL A 329 11.35 0.43 -30.26
C VAL A 329 10.70 -0.32 -31.43
N ALA A 330 9.88 -1.33 -31.13
CA ALA A 330 9.13 -2.03 -32.16
C ALA A 330 8.10 -1.09 -32.80
N GLY A 331 7.87 -1.21 -34.12
CA GLY A 331 6.90 -0.36 -34.81
C GLY A 331 5.45 -0.61 -34.36
N THR A 332 5.14 -1.82 -33.91
CA THR A 332 3.84 -2.16 -33.30
C THR A 332 3.85 -1.78 -31.83
N GLY A 333 2.82 -1.08 -31.36
CA GLY A 333 2.68 -0.71 -29.95
C GLY A 333 3.64 0.38 -29.46
N TRP A 334 4.33 1.07 -30.36
CA TRP A 334 5.33 2.07 -29.97
C TRP A 334 4.75 3.20 -29.11
N GLU A 335 3.50 3.65 -29.38
CA GLU A 335 2.81 4.68 -28.57
C GLU A 335 2.64 4.21 -27.11
N ALA A 336 2.28 2.94 -26.92
CA ALA A 336 2.13 2.36 -25.59
C ALA A 336 3.48 2.28 -24.85
N VAL A 337 4.54 1.89 -25.57
CA VAL A 337 5.90 1.92 -25.03
C VAL A 337 6.29 3.36 -24.64
N MET A 338 6.13 4.35 -25.52
CA MET A 338 6.46 5.75 -25.18
C MET A 338 5.68 6.24 -23.96
N ALA A 339 4.37 6.00 -23.92
CA ALA A 339 3.51 6.38 -22.79
C ALA A 339 3.98 5.73 -21.48
N SER A 340 4.32 4.44 -21.48
CA SER A 340 4.84 3.74 -20.29
C SER A 340 6.17 4.30 -19.75
N TRP A 341 6.94 4.97 -20.61
CA TRP A 341 8.18 5.65 -20.24
C TRP A 341 7.99 7.15 -19.94
N GLY A 342 6.72 7.59 -19.82
CA GLY A 342 6.35 8.98 -19.52
C GLY A 342 6.59 9.94 -20.69
N LEU A 343 6.67 9.44 -21.92
CA LEU A 343 6.88 10.24 -23.12
C LEU A 343 5.56 10.46 -23.86
N ASP A 344 5.14 11.73 -24.00
CA ASP A 344 3.93 12.13 -24.72
C ASP A 344 4.19 12.23 -26.24
N TYR A 345 4.45 11.08 -26.87
CA TYR A 345 4.57 10.97 -28.31
C TYR A 345 3.40 10.18 -28.91
N ASN A 346 2.88 10.67 -30.04
CA ASN A 346 1.72 10.09 -30.72
C ASN A 346 1.72 10.45 -32.21
N GLN A 347 0.69 10.04 -32.94
CA GLN A 347 0.53 10.35 -34.37
C GLN A 347 0.51 11.84 -34.74
N ASP A 348 0.24 12.74 -33.80
CA ASP A 348 0.26 14.20 -33.99
C ASP A 348 1.53 14.86 -33.42
N ASN A 349 2.25 14.18 -32.52
CA ASN A 349 3.50 14.61 -31.91
C ASN A 349 4.59 13.53 -32.05
N TRP A 350 5.37 13.61 -33.13
CA TRP A 350 6.40 12.60 -33.43
C TRP A 350 7.76 12.98 -32.82
N PRO A 351 8.52 11.98 -32.35
CA PRO A 351 9.94 12.14 -32.03
C PRO A 351 10.75 12.81 -33.15
N GLU A 352 11.76 13.59 -32.78
CA GLU A 352 12.66 14.22 -33.75
C GLU A 352 13.52 13.18 -34.49
N THR A 353 13.87 13.48 -35.74
CA THR A 353 14.80 12.66 -36.53
C THR A 353 16.21 13.20 -36.44
N HIS A 354 17.16 12.35 -36.05
CA HIS A 354 18.58 12.69 -35.95
C HIS A 354 19.45 11.88 -36.90
N GLY A 355 20.55 12.50 -37.36
CA GLY A 355 21.56 11.83 -38.18
C GLY A 355 22.26 10.71 -37.41
N ASP A 356 22.62 9.61 -38.08
CA ASP A 356 23.31 8.47 -37.44
C ASP A 356 24.67 8.83 -36.82
N SER A 357 25.27 9.93 -37.30
CA SER A 357 26.51 10.49 -36.76
C SER A 357 26.29 11.57 -35.69
N SER A 358 25.05 11.83 -35.30
CA SER A 358 24.71 12.83 -34.27
C SER A 358 25.02 12.31 -32.87
N GLY A 359 25.26 13.22 -31.93
CA GLY A 359 25.46 12.88 -30.52
C GLY A 359 24.31 12.07 -29.94
N HIS A 360 23.06 12.37 -30.34
CA HIS A 360 21.83 11.67 -29.89
C HIS A 360 21.85 10.17 -30.16
N LEU A 361 22.55 9.73 -31.20
CA LEU A 361 22.73 8.31 -31.48
C LEU A 361 24.11 7.83 -31.05
N THR A 362 25.19 8.58 -31.29
CA THR A 362 26.55 8.08 -31.02
C THR A 362 26.92 8.05 -29.54
N ASN A 363 26.31 8.88 -28.69
CA ASN A 363 26.61 8.91 -27.25
C ASN A 363 25.77 7.90 -26.45
N TRP A 364 24.78 7.26 -27.08
CA TRP A 364 23.95 6.22 -26.49
C TRP A 364 24.22 4.90 -27.21
N PRO A 365 25.11 4.04 -26.68
CA PRO A 365 25.40 2.71 -27.22
C PRO A 365 24.13 1.86 -27.39
N PRO A 366 24.00 1.08 -28.48
CA PRO A 366 22.84 0.23 -28.68
C PRO A 366 22.84 -0.95 -27.70
N ALA A 367 21.73 -1.11 -26.96
CA ALA A 367 21.39 -2.31 -26.22
C ALA A 367 20.77 -3.36 -27.14
N SER A 368 20.87 -4.63 -26.73
CA SER A 368 20.20 -5.73 -27.41
C SER A 368 18.70 -5.75 -27.13
N GLY A 369 17.92 -6.35 -28.03
CA GLY A 369 16.48 -6.52 -27.85
C GLY A 369 15.67 -5.32 -28.33
N THR A 370 14.43 -5.25 -27.86
CA THR A 370 13.48 -4.18 -28.14
C THR A 370 12.94 -3.60 -26.84
N ALA A 371 12.59 -2.32 -26.86
CA ALA A 371 11.97 -1.65 -25.73
C ALA A 371 10.66 -2.35 -25.34
N LEU A 372 10.50 -2.62 -24.05
CA LEU A 372 9.28 -3.15 -23.45
C LEU A 372 8.48 -2.01 -22.81
N LEU A 373 7.25 -2.31 -22.38
CA LEU A 373 6.59 -1.44 -21.40
C LEU A 373 7.49 -1.35 -20.16
N ARG A 374 7.57 -0.16 -19.57
CA ARG A 374 8.40 0.07 -18.38
C ARG A 374 7.87 -0.72 -17.18
N ASP A 375 8.75 -1.24 -16.35
CA ASP A 375 8.35 -1.80 -15.06
C ASP A 375 7.55 -0.77 -14.25
N GLY A 376 6.59 -1.26 -13.48
CA GLY A 376 5.58 -0.47 -12.78
C GLY A 376 4.36 -0.13 -13.65
N THR A 377 4.40 -0.30 -14.97
CA THR A 377 3.26 0.06 -15.84
C THR A 377 2.04 -0.80 -15.56
N LEU A 378 0.87 -0.17 -15.42
CA LEU A 378 -0.42 -0.84 -15.43
C LEU A 378 -0.98 -0.84 -16.85
N VAL A 379 -1.33 -2.02 -17.36
CA VAL A 379 -1.80 -2.18 -18.74
C VAL A 379 -3.01 -3.10 -18.82
N THR A 380 -3.97 -2.74 -19.68
CA THR A 380 -5.12 -3.57 -20.01
C THR A 380 -5.33 -3.60 -21.52
N GLU A 381 -5.88 -4.70 -22.04
CA GLU A 381 -6.21 -4.82 -23.46
C GLU A 381 -7.67 -4.41 -23.70
N GLN A 382 -7.96 -3.78 -24.84
CA GLN A 382 -9.27 -3.15 -25.16
C GLN A 382 -10.49 -4.04 -24.90
N ASN A 383 -10.39 -5.35 -25.11
CA ASN A 383 -11.48 -6.31 -24.89
C ASN A 383 -11.23 -7.27 -23.72
N SER A 384 -10.33 -6.93 -22.81
CA SER A 384 -10.01 -7.69 -21.60
C SER A 384 -10.47 -6.94 -20.36
N SER A 385 -10.84 -7.70 -19.32
CA SER A 385 -11.03 -7.15 -17.97
C SER A 385 -9.78 -7.32 -17.09
N ALA A 386 -8.73 -7.98 -17.60
CA ALA A 386 -7.50 -8.18 -16.87
C ALA A 386 -6.68 -6.88 -16.89
N VAL A 387 -6.14 -6.54 -15.72
CA VAL A 387 -5.12 -5.51 -15.56
C VAL A 387 -3.82 -6.24 -15.26
N TYR A 388 -2.77 -5.91 -16.00
CA TYR A 388 -1.43 -6.44 -15.80
C TYR A 388 -0.54 -5.37 -15.19
N VAL A 389 0.31 -5.77 -14.24
CA VAL A 389 1.45 -4.99 -13.78
C VAL A 389 2.69 -5.49 -14.50
N ILE A 390 3.45 -4.57 -15.08
CA ILE A 390 4.75 -4.92 -15.68
C ILE A 390 5.82 -4.91 -14.59
N SER A 391 6.54 -6.03 -14.42
CA SER A 391 7.56 -6.19 -13.37
C SER A 391 8.68 -7.10 -13.88
N GLY A 392 9.93 -6.66 -13.81
CA GLY A 392 11.08 -7.44 -14.26
C GLY A 392 10.99 -7.88 -15.74
N GLY A 393 10.25 -7.14 -16.57
CA GLY A 393 9.94 -7.51 -17.96
C GLY A 393 8.78 -8.51 -18.15
N TRP A 394 8.08 -8.88 -17.08
CA TRP A 394 6.95 -9.80 -17.09
C TRP A 394 5.64 -9.02 -17.02
N ALA A 395 4.58 -9.57 -17.60
CA ALA A 395 3.23 -9.03 -17.46
C ALA A 395 2.43 -9.89 -16.46
N LEU A 396 2.27 -9.39 -15.24
CA LEU A 396 1.64 -10.08 -14.11
C LEU A 396 0.18 -9.65 -13.99
N PRO A 397 -0.82 -10.52 -14.28
CA PRO A 397 -2.22 -10.18 -14.08
C PRO A 397 -2.57 -10.04 -12.60
N VAL A 398 -3.34 -9.01 -12.26
CA VAL A 398 -3.96 -8.85 -10.94
C VAL A 398 -5.25 -9.67 -10.88
N LYS A 399 -5.37 -10.52 -9.84
CA LYS A 399 -6.46 -11.50 -9.71
C LYS A 399 -7.84 -10.86 -9.59
N ASP A 400 -7.94 -9.85 -8.73
CA ASP A 400 -9.19 -9.22 -8.36
C ASP A 400 -8.98 -7.76 -7.90
N TRP A 401 -10.10 -7.09 -7.68
CA TRP A 401 -10.15 -5.68 -7.28
C TRP A 401 -9.59 -5.44 -5.88
N GLU A 402 -9.76 -6.39 -4.97
CA GLU A 402 -9.26 -6.28 -3.60
C GLU A 402 -7.72 -6.28 -3.58
N THR A 403 -7.10 -7.20 -4.31
CA THR A 403 -5.65 -7.20 -4.53
C THR A 403 -5.18 -5.88 -5.16
N TYR A 404 -5.95 -5.33 -6.09
CA TYR A 404 -5.62 -4.06 -6.75
C TYR A 404 -5.64 -2.85 -5.80
N LEU A 405 -6.63 -2.80 -4.90
CA LEU A 405 -6.73 -1.76 -3.86
C LEU A 405 -5.60 -1.89 -2.84
N MET A 406 -5.33 -3.11 -2.36
CA MET A 406 -4.23 -3.39 -1.43
C MET A 406 -2.85 -3.00 -2.00
N LEU A 407 -2.66 -3.07 -3.33
CA LEU A 407 -1.44 -2.60 -3.99
C LEU A 407 -1.32 -1.06 -4.02
N GLY A 408 -2.34 -0.30 -3.63
CA GLY A 408 -2.32 1.17 -3.68
C GLY A 408 -2.35 1.75 -5.09
N PHE A 409 -2.88 1.00 -6.06
CA PHE A 409 -2.84 1.37 -7.49
C PHE A 409 -4.08 2.13 -7.98
N PHE A 410 -4.99 2.49 -7.09
CA PHE A 410 -6.29 3.06 -7.45
C PHE A 410 -6.20 4.32 -8.32
N ASP A 411 -5.30 5.26 -7.98
CA ASP A 411 -5.14 6.52 -8.70
C ASP A 411 -4.23 6.44 -9.93
N ARG A 412 -3.61 5.28 -10.16
CA ARG A 412 -2.62 5.10 -11.23
C ARG A 412 -3.30 4.95 -12.59
N ALA A 413 -2.68 5.52 -13.61
CA ALA A 413 -3.19 5.42 -14.98
C ALA A 413 -3.02 3.99 -15.53
N ILE A 414 -4.12 3.38 -15.97
CA ILE A 414 -4.09 2.10 -16.69
C ILE A 414 -4.00 2.37 -18.19
N LEU A 415 -2.90 1.93 -18.80
CA LEU A 415 -2.69 2.04 -20.24
C LEU A 415 -3.58 1.03 -20.98
N THR A 416 -4.50 1.51 -21.81
CA THR A 416 -5.33 0.64 -22.65
C THR A 416 -4.66 0.40 -24.00
N VAL A 417 -4.39 -0.85 -24.34
CA VAL A 417 -3.67 -1.25 -25.57
C VAL A 417 -4.49 -2.17 -26.47
N GLU A 418 -4.05 -2.31 -27.72
CA GLU A 418 -4.66 -3.27 -28.66
C GLU A 418 -4.56 -4.72 -28.15
N ASP A 419 -5.58 -5.52 -28.45
CA ASP A 419 -5.61 -6.93 -28.06
C ASP A 419 -4.39 -7.71 -28.59
N GLY A 420 -3.77 -8.50 -27.71
CA GLY A 420 -2.55 -9.25 -28.00
C GLY A 420 -1.27 -8.43 -27.99
N LEU A 421 -1.31 -7.11 -27.74
CA LEU A 421 -0.10 -6.30 -27.68
C LEU A 421 0.79 -6.71 -26.51
N VAL A 422 0.22 -6.96 -25.33
CA VAL A 422 0.98 -7.31 -24.12
C VAL A 422 1.82 -8.57 -24.39
N ALA A 423 1.19 -9.61 -24.95
CA ALA A 423 1.85 -10.86 -25.33
C ALA A 423 2.86 -10.72 -26.48
N SER A 424 2.77 -9.64 -27.28
CA SER A 424 3.71 -9.36 -28.36
C SER A 424 4.97 -8.63 -27.89
N LEU A 425 4.86 -7.88 -26.79
CA LEU A 425 5.97 -7.16 -26.16
C LEU A 425 6.66 -8.03 -25.11
N HIS A 426 5.89 -8.68 -24.23
CA HIS A 426 6.40 -9.44 -23.10
C HIS A 426 6.35 -10.94 -23.38
N GLU A 427 7.51 -11.60 -23.36
CA GLU A 427 7.62 -13.06 -23.55
C GLU A 427 7.02 -13.84 -22.36
N ASN A 428 7.07 -13.27 -21.16
CA ASN A 428 6.56 -13.86 -19.93
C ASN A 428 5.23 -13.20 -19.55
N LEU A 429 4.14 -13.91 -19.82
CA LEU A 429 2.77 -13.49 -19.51
C LEU A 429 2.19 -14.40 -18.42
N GLY A 430 1.80 -13.81 -17.28
CA GLY A 430 1.12 -14.52 -16.21
C GLY A 430 -0.34 -14.85 -16.53
N SER A 431 -0.93 -15.74 -15.74
CA SER A 431 -2.32 -16.18 -15.87
C SER A 431 -2.87 -16.63 -14.51
N CYS A 432 -3.82 -15.85 -13.98
CA CYS A 432 -4.60 -16.19 -12.79
C CYS A 432 -5.57 -17.36 -12.98
N THR A 433 -5.82 -17.81 -14.22
CA THR A 433 -6.62 -19.04 -14.45
C THR A 433 -5.79 -20.31 -14.20
N SER A 434 -4.46 -20.19 -14.25
CA SER A 434 -3.52 -21.29 -14.06
C SER A 434 -2.66 -21.12 -12.81
N ASP A 435 -3.00 -20.14 -11.95
CA ASP A 435 -2.23 -19.73 -10.77
C ASP A 435 -0.74 -19.56 -11.05
N PHE A 436 -0.43 -19.01 -12.23
CA PHE A 436 0.94 -18.88 -12.71
C PHE A 436 1.26 -17.41 -12.84
N TRP A 437 2.16 -16.93 -11.98
CA TRP A 437 2.60 -15.52 -11.95
C TRP A 437 1.42 -14.54 -11.84
N CYS A 438 0.44 -14.90 -11.01
CA CYS A 438 -0.76 -14.10 -10.75
C CYS A 438 -0.54 -13.29 -9.48
N LEU A 439 -0.78 -11.99 -9.54
CA LEU A 439 -0.79 -11.15 -8.35
C LEU A 439 -2.11 -11.36 -7.63
N ASP A 440 -2.05 -12.04 -6.51
CA ASP A 440 -3.16 -12.25 -5.59
C ASP A 440 -2.79 -11.88 -4.16
N GLN A 441 -3.74 -12.01 -3.24
CA GLN A 441 -3.54 -11.63 -1.85
C GLN A 441 -2.32 -12.33 -1.22
N GLU A 442 -2.15 -13.64 -1.43
CA GLU A 442 -0.99 -14.38 -0.88
C GLU A 442 0.34 -13.82 -1.41
N ALA A 443 0.40 -13.50 -2.71
CA ALA A 443 1.58 -12.89 -3.30
C ALA A 443 1.93 -11.54 -2.65
N ILE A 444 0.95 -10.65 -2.46
CA ILE A 444 1.21 -9.29 -1.99
C ILE A 444 1.35 -9.18 -0.46
N THR A 445 0.83 -10.13 0.32
CA THR A 445 0.94 -10.12 1.79
C THR A 445 2.12 -10.94 2.32
N THR A 446 2.98 -11.44 1.42
CA THR A 446 4.21 -12.16 1.75
C THR A 446 5.43 -11.33 1.38
N CYS A 447 6.37 -11.10 2.31
CA CYS A 447 7.63 -10.44 1.99
C CYS A 447 8.32 -11.11 0.79
N GLY A 448 8.76 -10.33 -0.18
CA GLY A 448 9.40 -10.83 -1.42
C GLY A 448 8.42 -11.36 -2.47
N GLY A 449 7.11 -11.27 -2.22
CA GLY A 449 6.09 -11.32 -3.26
C GLY A 449 5.45 -12.67 -3.53
N GLY A 450 5.77 -13.75 -2.80
CA GLY A 450 5.15 -15.09 -2.97
C GLY A 450 5.24 -15.72 -4.37
N LEU A 451 5.82 -15.00 -5.35
CA LEU A 451 5.87 -15.35 -6.75
C LEU A 451 7.25 -15.91 -7.08
N ASP A 452 7.31 -17.19 -7.44
CA ASP A 452 8.51 -17.76 -8.07
C ASP A 452 8.59 -17.29 -9.53
N LEU A 453 9.16 -16.11 -9.72
CA LEU A 453 9.43 -15.53 -11.04
C LEU A 453 10.70 -16.11 -11.68
N GLY A 454 11.31 -17.14 -11.08
CA GLY A 454 12.53 -17.77 -11.59
C GLY A 454 13.75 -16.86 -11.48
N SER A 455 14.65 -17.19 -10.56
CA SER A 455 15.82 -16.36 -10.26
C SER A 455 16.74 -16.10 -11.46
N GLY A 456 16.84 -14.82 -11.82
CA GLY A 456 18.12 -14.23 -12.20
C GLY A 456 18.82 -13.68 -10.95
N GLU A 457 19.19 -14.55 -10.00
CA GLU A 457 20.11 -14.31 -8.87
C GLU A 457 20.00 -12.96 -8.11
N HIS A 458 19.41 -12.98 -6.90
CA HIS A 458 19.71 -12.26 -5.62
C HIS A 458 18.43 -12.38 -4.75
N GLY A 459 18.38 -12.77 -3.47
CA GLY A 459 19.37 -13.09 -2.45
C GLY A 459 18.73 -12.77 -1.09
N GLY A 460 18.24 -13.77 -0.37
CA GLY A 460 17.63 -13.64 0.96
C GLY A 460 16.92 -14.93 1.38
N ASP A 461 17.68 -15.89 1.92
CA ASP A 461 17.18 -17.13 2.52
C ASP A 461 16.97 -16.93 4.02
N PRO A 462 15.75 -17.15 4.56
CA PRO A 462 15.56 -17.49 5.96
C PRO A 462 15.27 -19.00 6.11
N SER A 463 16.34 -19.73 6.42
CA SER A 463 16.40 -20.91 7.28
C SER A 463 15.76 -22.24 6.83
N GLU A 464 16.67 -23.21 6.72
CA GLU A 464 16.62 -24.57 7.26
C GLU A 464 15.33 -25.41 7.10
N GLY A 465 15.47 -26.46 6.27
CA GLY A 465 14.58 -27.61 6.28
C GLY A 465 15.09 -28.77 5.43
N ASP A 466 16.30 -29.30 5.70
CA ASP A 466 16.72 -30.58 5.10
C ASP A 466 16.65 -31.72 6.13
N ALA A 467 15.61 -32.54 5.96
CA ALA A 467 15.46 -33.81 6.65
C ALA A 467 16.04 -34.95 5.79
N GLY A 468 17.33 -35.24 6.01
CA GLY A 468 17.87 -36.59 6.12
C GLY A 468 18.15 -37.36 4.82
N THR A 469 19.40 -37.83 4.68
CA THR A 469 19.68 -39.27 4.57
C THR A 469 21.16 -39.57 4.82
N ASP A 470 21.37 -40.68 5.53
CA ASP A 470 22.64 -41.24 6.00
C ASP A 470 23.73 -41.39 4.93
N SER A 471 24.98 -41.09 5.28
CA SER A 471 26.08 -42.07 5.19
C SER A 471 27.41 -41.52 5.70
N ASP A 472 28.09 -42.39 6.45
CA ASP A 472 29.55 -42.56 6.51
C ASP A 472 30.40 -41.79 7.53
N SER A 473 30.77 -42.56 8.54
CA SER A 473 32.16 -43.01 8.82
C SER A 473 32.91 -42.33 9.96
N ASP A 474 33.24 -43.20 10.92
CA ASP A 474 34.20 -43.01 12.01
C ASP A 474 35.57 -42.55 11.51
N SER A 475 36.13 -41.54 12.19
CA SER A 475 37.56 -41.58 12.54
C SER A 475 37.87 -40.63 13.70
N ASP A 476 38.37 -41.23 14.77
CA ASP A 476 39.02 -40.61 15.93
C ASP A 476 40.16 -39.66 15.54
N SER A 477 40.31 -38.57 16.30
CA SER A 477 41.61 -38.24 16.91
C SER A 477 41.47 -37.18 18.01
N GLU A 478 42.14 -37.50 19.11
CA GLU A 478 42.25 -36.85 20.41
C GLU A 478 43.07 -35.54 20.41
N GLU A 479 43.08 -34.92 21.59
CA GLU A 479 44.07 -33.98 22.16
C GLU A 479 43.82 -32.47 21.90
N GLU A 480 43.91 -31.55 22.86
CA GLU A 480 44.38 -31.60 24.26
C GLU A 480 43.89 -30.33 24.98
N ASP A 481 43.77 -30.44 26.31
CA ASP A 481 43.44 -29.39 27.29
C ASP A 481 44.47 -28.26 27.32
N GLU A 482 44.06 -27.03 27.67
CA GLU A 482 44.75 -26.22 28.69
C GLU A 482 43.75 -25.25 29.35
N GLU A 483 43.42 -25.56 30.61
CA GLU A 483 42.87 -24.61 31.58
C GLU A 483 43.98 -23.68 32.06
N ASP A 484 43.65 -22.41 32.34
CA ASP A 484 44.22 -21.76 33.52
C ASP A 484 43.23 -20.72 34.08
N SER A 485 43.01 -20.89 35.37
CA SER A 485 42.18 -20.11 36.28
C SER A 485 42.98 -18.92 36.83
N TYR A 486 42.30 -17.89 37.36
CA TYR A 486 42.50 -17.42 38.74
C TYR A 486 41.49 -16.32 39.09
N GLU A 487 40.85 -16.55 40.24
CA GLU A 487 40.03 -15.70 41.12
C GLU A 487 40.82 -14.41 41.52
N ASP A 488 40.31 -13.35 42.15
CA ASP A 488 39.33 -13.28 43.23
C ASP A 488 39.08 -11.82 43.65
N GLU A 489 37.90 -11.60 44.23
CA GLU A 489 37.30 -10.56 45.08
C GLU A 489 37.84 -9.12 45.23
N GLY A 490 36.88 -8.21 45.45
CA GLY A 490 37.08 -7.11 46.41
C GLY A 490 36.06 -5.98 46.33
N GLU A 491 34.83 -6.20 46.84
CA GLU A 491 33.92 -5.10 47.21
C GLU A 491 34.52 -4.21 48.31
N THR A 492 34.31 -2.89 48.21
CA THR A 492 34.10 -2.03 49.39
C THR A 492 33.23 -0.83 49.02
N ASP A 493 32.05 -0.77 49.63
CA ASP A 493 31.25 0.45 49.78
C ASP A 493 31.95 1.42 50.76
N THR A 494 31.86 2.73 50.49
CA THR A 494 31.66 3.73 51.56
C THR A 494 31.19 5.08 51.03
N GLU A 495 30.32 5.66 51.83
CA GLU A 495 29.50 6.85 51.71
C GLU A 495 30.22 8.18 51.38
N GLY A 496 29.45 9.18 50.92
CA GLY A 496 29.76 10.58 51.22
C GLY A 496 29.28 11.64 50.22
N GLU A 497 28.12 12.23 50.52
CA GLU A 497 27.81 13.67 50.46
C GLU A 497 28.04 14.50 49.17
N SER A 498 26.94 15.07 48.65
CA SER A 498 26.86 16.21 47.70
C SER A 498 27.52 17.49 48.29
N PRO A 499 27.96 18.53 47.52
CA PRO A 499 27.06 19.39 46.71
C PRO A 499 27.64 20.21 45.51
N THR A 500 26.71 20.77 44.72
CA THR A 500 26.74 22.08 43.97
C THR A 500 27.57 22.30 42.69
N CYS A 501 26.81 22.52 41.60
CA CYS A 501 26.84 23.55 40.54
C CYS A 501 28.12 24.32 40.12
N SER A 502 28.36 24.31 38.80
CA SER A 502 28.59 25.47 37.89
C SER A 502 28.80 24.89 36.47
N GLY A 503 28.20 25.27 35.34
CA GLY A 503 27.57 26.50 34.83
C GLY A 503 27.89 26.58 33.31
N GLU A 504 26.97 27.12 32.50
CA GLU A 504 27.16 27.73 31.16
C GLU A 504 27.52 26.76 29.99
N ASP A 505 26.95 26.77 28.78
CA ASP A 505 25.98 27.61 28.06
C ASP A 505 25.63 26.89 26.73
N ALA A 506 24.38 26.99 26.26
CA ALA A 506 23.99 27.36 24.88
C ALA A 506 22.53 26.92 24.58
N CYS A 507 21.60 27.87 24.73
CA CYS A 507 20.31 27.84 24.05
C CYS A 507 20.47 28.53 22.68
N LEU A 508 19.93 27.96 21.61
CA LEU A 508 19.72 28.66 20.34
C LEU A 508 18.22 28.95 20.17
N VAL A 509 17.97 30.13 19.62
CA VAL A 509 16.72 30.88 19.54
C VAL A 509 16.11 30.68 18.16
N ASP A 510 14.79 30.44 18.13
CA ASP A 510 13.94 30.45 16.95
C ASP A 510 13.93 31.81 16.24
N GLN A 511 13.94 31.79 14.91
CA GLN A 511 13.51 32.91 14.08
C GLN A 511 12.46 32.43 13.09
N ASP A 512 11.20 32.73 13.39
CA ASP A 512 10.15 32.86 12.38
C ASP A 512 10.20 34.23 11.73
N GLY A 513 9.89 34.28 10.44
CA GLY A 513 8.98 35.30 9.93
C GLY A 513 9.26 35.88 8.55
N ASP A 514 8.88 35.16 7.50
CA ASP A 514 7.99 35.64 6.43
C ASP A 514 7.41 34.49 5.58
N GLY A 515 6.08 34.33 5.65
CA GLY A 515 5.29 33.36 4.88
C GLY A 515 3.89 33.21 5.45
#